data_AF-A0A3N0FDI0-F1
#
_entry.id   AF-A0A3N0FDI0-F1
#
_cell.length_a   1.000
_cell.length_b   1.000
_cell.length_c   1.000
_cell.angle_alpha   90.00
_cell.angle_beta   90.00
_cell.angle_gamma   90.00
#
_symmetry.space_group_name_H-M   'P 1'
#
loop_
_entity.id
_entity.type
_entity.pdbx_description
1 polymer ?
#
loop_
_entity_poly.entity_id
_entity_poly.type
_entity_poly.pdbx_seq_one_letter_code
_entity_poly.pdbx_strand_id
1 'polypeptide(L)'
;PDVLKSQYYPTLRNVLLQKGGASDKVKTFEDAHLNKLLDGIASATDRGKRLALVGEVQNYLIDQAYVIPIFEEPQVFAGRAATKGIGFE
;
A
#
# COMPACT_ATOMS: atom_id res chain seq x y z
N PRO A 1 1.50 10.57 3.42
CA PRO A 1 2.54 9.53 3.21
C PRO A 1 1.85 8.20 3.03
N ASP A 2 1.79 7.72 1.79
CA ASP A 2 1.14 6.48 1.43
C ASP A 2 2.19 5.47 0.93
N VAL A 3 1.96 4.18 1.15
CA VAL A 3 2.89 3.10 0.78
C VAL A 3 2.29 2.11 -0.23
N LEU A 4 1.13 2.43 -0.84
CA LEU A 4 0.40 1.51 -1.73
C LEU A 4 1.26 1.04 -2.90
N LYS A 5 1.98 1.95 -3.58
CA LYS A 5 2.85 1.53 -4.70
C LYS A 5 3.93 0.56 -4.21
N SER A 6 4.59 0.87 -3.09
CA SER A 6 5.60 -0.02 -2.51
C SER A 6 5.05 -1.40 -2.16
N GLN A 7 3.81 -1.48 -1.69
CA GLN A 7 3.17 -2.73 -1.28
C GLN A 7 2.70 -3.58 -2.47
N TYR A 8 2.02 -2.98 -3.44
CA TYR A 8 1.26 -3.71 -4.46
C TYR A 8 1.89 -3.75 -5.86
N TYR A 9 2.86 -2.87 -6.17
CA TYR A 9 3.42 -2.78 -7.51
C TYR A 9 4.35 -3.98 -7.82
N PRO A 10 4.33 -4.53 -9.06
CA PRO A 10 5.01 -5.79 -9.39
C PRO A 10 6.50 -5.81 -9.11
N THR A 11 7.21 -4.70 -9.33
CA THR A 11 8.67 -4.62 -9.17
C THR A 11 9.13 -4.21 -7.76
N LEU A 12 8.21 -4.09 -6.80
CA LEU A 12 8.50 -3.73 -5.41
C LEU A 12 8.19 -4.91 -4.48
N ARG A 13 7.44 -4.72 -3.38
CA ARG A 13 7.10 -5.85 -2.48
C ARG A 13 6.16 -6.86 -3.13
N ASN A 14 5.31 -6.41 -4.06
CA ASN A 14 4.45 -7.24 -4.90
C ASN A 14 3.63 -8.28 -4.11
N VAL A 15 2.86 -7.84 -3.12
CA VAL A 15 2.10 -8.79 -2.26
C VAL A 15 1.03 -9.59 -3.00
N LEU A 16 0.60 -9.14 -4.18
CA LEU A 16 -0.32 -9.89 -5.06
C LEU A 16 0.40 -10.91 -5.94
N LEU A 17 1.73 -10.97 -5.87
CA LEU A 17 2.58 -11.86 -6.67
C LEU A 17 2.32 -11.73 -8.18
N GLN A 18 2.11 -10.50 -8.67
CA GLN A 18 1.96 -10.25 -10.10
C GLN A 18 3.22 -10.69 -10.86
N LYS A 19 3.06 -11.09 -12.13
CA LYS A 19 4.18 -11.44 -13.01
C LYS A 19 5.16 -10.26 -13.12
N GLY A 20 6.44 -10.57 -13.34
CA GLY A 20 7.50 -9.55 -13.46
C GLY A 20 8.04 -9.02 -12.12
N GLY A 21 7.60 -9.59 -11.00
CA GLY A 21 8.18 -9.35 -9.68
C GLY A 21 9.26 -10.34 -9.27
N ALA A 22 9.49 -10.47 -7.96
CA ALA A 22 10.57 -11.29 -7.40
C ALA A 22 10.46 -12.81 -7.68
N SER A 23 9.26 -13.31 -7.97
CA SER A 23 9.04 -14.72 -8.32
C SER A 23 8.87 -14.89 -9.82
N ASP A 24 9.62 -15.83 -10.39
CA ASP A 24 9.47 -16.26 -11.78
C ASP A 24 8.31 -17.26 -11.95
N LYS A 25 7.65 -17.72 -10.88
CA LYS A 25 6.61 -18.75 -10.93
C LYS A 25 5.28 -18.22 -11.49
N VAL A 26 4.97 -16.95 -11.25
CA VAL A 26 3.74 -16.35 -11.75
C VAL A 26 3.96 -15.84 -13.16
N LYS A 27 3.33 -16.51 -14.13
CA LYS A 27 3.52 -16.22 -15.56
C LYS A 27 2.42 -15.34 -16.16
N THR A 28 1.21 -15.38 -15.60
CA THR A 28 0.02 -14.84 -16.28
C THR A 28 -0.69 -13.74 -15.50
N PHE A 29 -0.76 -13.84 -14.17
CA PHE A 29 -1.49 -12.88 -13.36
C PHE A 29 -0.81 -11.50 -13.37
N GLU A 30 -1.61 -10.48 -13.69
CA GLU A 30 -1.25 -9.07 -13.71
C GLU A 30 -2.55 -8.27 -13.55
N ASP A 31 -2.50 -7.20 -12.76
CA ASP A 31 -3.56 -6.20 -12.67
C ASP A 31 -3.04 -4.86 -13.21
N ALA A 32 -3.13 -4.70 -14.53
CA ALA A 32 -2.63 -3.51 -15.21
C ALA A 32 -3.40 -2.23 -14.81
N HIS A 33 -4.66 -2.36 -14.40
CA HIS A 33 -5.47 -1.23 -13.96
C HIS A 33 -4.95 -0.70 -12.62
N LEU A 34 -4.77 -1.59 -11.63
CA LEU A 34 -4.16 -1.25 -10.36
C LEU A 34 -2.77 -0.64 -10.56
N ASN A 35 -1.93 -1.24 -11.42
CA ASN A 35 -0.58 -0.74 -11.69
C ASN A 35 -0.60 0.70 -12.22
N LYS A 36 -1.53 1.02 -13.13
CA LYS A 36 -1.71 2.40 -13.65
C LYS A 36 -2.10 3.39 -12.55
N LEU A 37 -2.99 3.00 -11.64
CA LEU A 37 -3.38 3.86 -10.51
C LEU A 37 -2.19 4.11 -9.57
N LEU A 38 -1.41 3.07 -9.26
CA LEU A 38 -0.22 3.16 -8.42
C LEU A 38 0.87 4.06 -9.04
N ASP A 39 1.07 3.99 -10.36
CA ASP A 39 1.94 4.92 -11.08
C ASP A 39 1.42 6.35 -11.01
N GLY A 40 0.10 6.54 -11.13
CA GLY A 40 -0.55 7.83 -10.96
C GLY A 40 -0.27 8.47 -9.60
N ILE A 41 -0.33 7.70 -8.51
CA ILE A 41 -0.02 8.17 -7.15
C ILE A 41 1.43 8.67 -7.08
N ALA A 42 2.38 7.90 -7.65
CA ALA A 42 3.80 8.23 -7.61
C ALA A 42 4.16 9.47 -8.44
N SER A 43 3.46 9.72 -9.54
CA SER A 43 3.69 10.87 -10.42
C SER A 43 2.87 12.12 -10.04
N ALA A 44 1.90 12.02 -9.14
CA ALA A 44 1.05 13.15 -8.76
C ALA A 44 1.79 14.14 -7.82
N THR A 45 2.09 15.31 -8.36
CA THR A 45 2.68 16.44 -7.62
C THR A 45 1.65 17.19 -6.79
N ASP A 46 0.43 17.34 -7.30
CA ASP A 46 -0.69 17.94 -6.56
C ASP A 46 -1.20 17.02 -5.44
N ARG A 47 -1.38 17.60 -4.24
CA ARG A 47 -1.79 16.84 -3.05
C ARG A 47 -3.22 16.34 -3.15
N GLY A 48 -4.15 17.15 -3.65
CA GLY A 48 -5.57 16.78 -3.75
C GLY A 48 -5.78 15.61 -4.71
N LYS A 49 -5.17 15.71 -5.90
CA LYS A 49 -5.16 14.66 -6.91
C LYS A 49 -4.53 13.37 -6.37
N ARG A 50 -3.40 13.47 -5.66
CA ARG A 50 -2.76 12.29 -5.06
C ARG A 50 -3.66 11.60 -4.03
N LEU A 51 -4.35 12.36 -3.18
CA LEU A 51 -5.29 11.80 -2.20
C LEU A 51 -6.50 11.13 -2.86
N ALA A 52 -7.03 11.71 -3.94
CA ALA A 52 -8.11 11.09 -4.70
C ALA A 52 -7.69 9.74 -5.30
N LEU A 53 -6.49 9.67 -5.90
CA LEU A 53 -5.93 8.42 -6.43
C LEU A 53 -5.68 7.36 -5.34
N VAL A 54 -5.21 7.78 -4.16
CA VAL A 54 -5.05 6.87 -3.00
C VAL A 54 -6.41 6.27 -2.60
N GLY A 55 -7.47 7.08 -2.53
CA GLY A 55 -8.82 6.60 -2.23
C GLY A 55 -9.35 5.64 -3.30
N GLU A 56 -9.09 5.92 -4.57
CA GLU A 56 -9.47 5.05 -5.69
C GLU A 56 -8.79 3.68 -5.60
N VAL A 57 -7.49 3.64 -5.32
CA VAL A 57 -6.76 2.38 -5.11
C VAL A 57 -7.31 1.61 -3.91
N GLN A 58 -7.58 2.27 -2.78
CA GLN A 58 -8.12 1.60 -1.60
C GLN A 58 -9.48 0.96 -1.88
N ASN A 59 -10.39 1.68 -2.55
CA ASN A 59 -11.68 1.13 -2.96
C ASN A 59 -11.50 -0.07 -3.90
N TYR A 60 -10.63 0.05 -4.90
CA TYR A 60 -10.37 -1.02 -5.84
C TYR A 60 -9.82 -2.30 -5.18
N LEU A 61 -8.90 -2.16 -4.21
CA LEU A 61 -8.37 -3.31 -3.47
C LEU A 61 -9.46 -4.06 -2.69
N ILE A 62 -10.46 -3.35 -2.18
CA ILE A 62 -11.63 -3.92 -1.48
C ILE A 62 -12.57 -4.57 -2.50
N ASP A 63 -12.88 -3.87 -3.60
CA ASP A 63 -13.79 -4.36 -4.64
C ASP A 63 -13.28 -5.64 -5.32
N GLN A 64 -11.96 -5.77 -5.49
CA GLN A 64 -11.31 -7.00 -6.00
C GLN A 64 -11.07 -8.07 -4.92
N ALA A 65 -11.43 -7.79 -3.66
CA ALA A 65 -11.15 -8.65 -2.52
C ALA A 65 -9.67 -9.03 -2.35
N TYR A 66 -8.74 -8.18 -2.82
CA TYR A 66 -7.30 -8.37 -2.62
C TYR A 66 -6.87 -8.08 -1.18
N VAL A 67 -7.67 -7.29 -0.46
CA VAL A 67 -7.52 -7.02 0.97
C VAL A 67 -8.89 -7.12 1.62
N ILE A 68 -8.97 -7.84 2.73
CA ILE A 68 -10.17 -7.88 3.58
C ILE A 68 -9.78 -7.22 4.92
N PRO A 69 -10.22 -5.98 5.18
CA PRO A 69 -9.95 -5.33 6.46
C PRO A 69 -10.69 -6.07 7.58
N ILE A 70 -9.96 -6.51 8.61
CA ILE A 70 -10.55 -7.23 9.76
C ILE A 70 -10.57 -6.34 11.00
N PHE A 71 -9.44 -5.67 11.28
CA PHE A 71 -9.31 -4.72 12.38
C PHE A 71 -8.14 -3.76 12.09
N GLU A 72 -8.15 -2.61 12.74
CA GLU A 72 -6.99 -1.72 12.80
C GLU A 72 -6.27 -1.99 14.12
N GLU A 73 -5.03 -2.48 14.05
CA GLU A 73 -4.28 -2.85 15.25
C GLU A 73 -3.83 -1.59 16.01
N PRO A 74 -4.16 -1.44 17.31
CA PRO A 74 -3.64 -0.33 18.09
C PRO A 74 -2.12 -0.45 18.20
N GLN A 75 -1.42 0.64 17.93
CA GLN A 75 0.02 0.69 18.16
C GLN A 75 0.30 0.80 19.66
N VAL A 76 0.85 -0.26 20.26
CA VAL A 76 1.15 -0.32 21.71
C VAL A 76 2.65 -0.13 21.95
N PHE A 77 2.99 0.74 22.89
CA PHE A 77 4.36 0.99 23.32
C PHE A 77 4.51 0.71 24.82
N ALA A 78 5.65 0.14 25.21
CA ALA A 78 6.01 -0.07 26.61
C ALA A 78 7.26 0.74 26.96
N GLY A 79 7.25 1.37 28.14
CA GLY A 79 8.38 2.16 28.63
C GLY A 79 8.55 1.99 30.14
N ARG A 80 9.78 2.19 30.62
CA ARG A 80 10.06 2.25 32.06
C ARG A 80 9.55 3.59 32.61
N ALA A 81 9.13 3.64 33.88
CA ALA A 81 8.63 4.87 34.51
C ALA A 81 9.59 6.07 34.45
N ALA A 82 10.90 5.81 34.39
CA ALA A 82 11.94 6.82 34.26
C ALA A 82 12.12 7.37 32.83
N THR A 83 11.48 6.76 31.82
CA THR A 83 11.59 7.21 30.43
C THR A 83 10.92 8.57 30.26
N LYS A 84 11.64 9.51 29.63
CA LYS A 84 11.17 10.87 29.35
C LYS A 84 11.38 11.19 27.87
N GLY A 85 10.57 12.09 27.33
CA GLY A 85 10.73 12.59 25.95
C GLY A 85 10.25 11.64 24.85
N ILE A 86 9.44 10.63 25.14
CA ILE A 86 8.76 9.84 24.10
C ILE A 86 7.62 10.68 23.49
N GLY A 87 7.57 10.71 22.15
CA GLY A 87 6.47 11.24 21.36
C GLY A 87 6.18 10.32 20.17
N PHE A 88 4.96 10.40 19.65
CA PHE A 88 4.48 9.66 18.48
C PHE A 88 3.87 10.64 17.49
N GLU A 89 4.06 10.39 16.19
CA GLU A 89 3.48 11.17 15.08
C GLU A 89 2.22 10.50 14.52
#